data_AF-A0A383BWU2-F1
#
_entry.id   AF-A0A383BWU2-F1
#
_cell.length_a   1.000
_cell.length_b   1.000
_cell.length_c   1.000
_cell.angle_alpha   90.00
_cell.angle_beta   90.00
_cell.angle_gamma   90.00
#
_symmetry.space_group_name_H-M   'P 1'
#
loop_
_entity.id
_entity.type
_entity.pdbx_description
1 polymer ?
#
loop_
_entity_poly.entity_id
_entity_poly.type
_entity_poly.pdbx_seq_one_letter_code
_entity_poly.pdbx_strand_id
1 'polypeptide(L)' 'MTVDPIRDLADRLAIGDLLTRYATAVDRRDWDLYRTVFTSDAEIDYTSAGGIAGTVDEVVEFL' A
#
# COMPACT_ATOMS: atom_id res chain seq x y z
N MET A 1 -23.11 -4.96 16.72
CA MET A 1 -22.74 -4.98 15.30
C MET A 1 -22.26 -6.38 15.00
N THR A 2 -23.02 -7.19 14.25
CA THR A 2 -22.59 -8.54 13.86
C THR A 2 -21.72 -8.43 12.63
N VAL A 3 -20.51 -9.01 12.67
CA VAL A 3 -19.60 -9.08 11.53
C VAL A 3 -20.22 -10.02 10.50
N ASP A 4 -20.29 -9.58 9.25
CA ASP A 4 -20.68 -10.45 8.12
C ASP A 4 -19.49 -11.35 7.76
N PRO A 5 -19.56 -12.68 7.98
CA PRO A 5 -18.41 -13.57 7.78
C PRO A 5 -17.91 -13.63 6.34
N ILE A 6 -18.81 -13.46 5.36
CA ILE A 6 -18.43 -13.48 3.95
C ILE A 6 -17.67 -12.21 3.60
N ARG A 7 -18.15 -11.07 4.11
CA ARG A 7 -17.45 -9.79 3.95
C ARG A 7 -16.08 -9.80 4.61
N ASP A 8 -15.97 -10.30 5.85
CA ASP A 8 -14.68 -10.42 6.55
C ASP A 8 -13.68 -11.29 5.76
N LEU A 9 -14.13 -12.42 5.22
CA LEU A 9 -13.27 -13.27 4.38
C LEU A 9 -12.85 -12.58 3.09
N ALA A 10 -13.79 -11.90 2.41
CA ALA A 10 -13.51 -11.17 1.17
C ALA A 10 -12.51 -10.02 1.42
N ASP A 11 -12.69 -9.26 2.50
CA ASP A 11 -11.80 -8.16 2.88
C ASP A 11 -10.37 -8.69 3.16
N ARG A 12 -10.24 -9.83 3.86
CA ARG A 12 -8.92 -10.46 4.10
C ARG A 12 -8.21 -10.87 2.82
N LEU A 13 -8.94 -11.45 1.87
CA LEU A 13 -8.38 -11.82 0.56
C LEU A 13 -7.94 -10.56 -0.22
N ALA A 14 -8.80 -9.54 -0.26
CA ALA A 14 -8.50 -8.28 -0.95
C ALA A 14 -7.26 -7.57 -0.35
N ILE A 15 -7.10 -7.59 0.98
CA ILE A 15 -5.91 -7.04 1.66
C ILE A 15 -4.66 -7.85 1.29
N GLY A 16 -4.75 -9.18 1.26
CA GLY A 16 -3.64 -10.05 0.86
C GLY A 16 -3.16 -9.76 -0.57
N ASP A 17 -4.11 -9.59 -1.50
CA ASP A 17 -3.81 -9.21 -2.89
C ASP A 17 -3.21 -7.82 -2.99
N LEU A 18 -3.71 -6.86 -2.18
CA LEU A 18 -3.18 -5.49 -2.12
C LEU A 18 -1.72 -5.47 -1.67
N LEU A 19 -1.40 -6.19 -0.58
CA LEU A 19 -0.03 -6.30 -0.06
C LEU A 19 0.90 -6.98 -1.07
N THR A 20 0.42 -8.01 -1.76
CA THR A 20 1.19 -8.68 -2.82
C THR A 20 1.48 -7.73 -4.00
N ARG A 21 0.50 -6.91 -4.40
CA ARG A 21 0.67 -5.88 -5.44
C ARG A 21 1.68 -4.82 -5.02
N TYR A 22 1.60 -4.33 -3.78
CA TYR A 22 2.56 -3.38 -3.21
C TYR A 22 3.99 -3.95 -3.26
N ALA A 23 4.21 -5.16 -2.73
CA ALA A 23 5.54 -5.77 -2.72
C ALA A 23 6.09 -5.96 -4.15
N THR A 24 5.24 -6.44 -5.06
CA THR A 24 5.59 -6.59 -6.48
C THR A 24 5.99 -5.26 -7.13
N ALA A 25 5.26 -4.18 -6.85
CA ALA A 25 5.55 -2.86 -7.37
C ALA A 25 6.90 -2.33 -6.88
N VAL A 26 7.18 -2.45 -5.57
CA VAL A 26 8.45 -2.05 -4.96
C VAL A 26 9.62 -2.87 -5.51
N ASP A 27 9.51 -4.20 -5.52
CA ASP A 27 10.58 -5.10 -5.99
C ASP A 27 10.96 -4.85 -7.46
N ARG A 28 9.97 -4.49 -8.29
CA ARG A 28 10.16 -4.17 -9.71
C ARG A 28 10.47 -2.71 -9.99
N ARG A 29 10.41 -1.84 -8.98
CA ARG A 29 10.43 -0.38 -9.15
C ARG A 29 9.39 0.13 -10.14
N ASP A 30 8.21 -0.49 -10.13
CA ASP A 30 7.06 -0.10 -10.95
C ASP A 30 6.21 0.91 -10.16
N TRP A 31 6.56 2.18 -10.31
CA TRP A 31 5.96 3.27 -9.52
C TRP A 31 4.56 3.65 -9.98
N ASP A 32 4.21 3.34 -11.24
CA ASP A 32 2.83 3.50 -11.70
C ASP A 32 1.93 2.47 -11.03
N LEU A 33 2.37 1.21 -10.91
CA LEU A 33 1.66 0.19 -10.15
C LEU A 33 1.63 0.51 -8.65
N TYR A 34 2.73 1.01 -8.08
CA TYR A 34 2.82 1.43 -6.68
C TYR A 34 1.72 2.44 -6.34
N ARG A 35 1.53 3.48 -7.16
CA ARG A 35 0.49 4.49 -6.94
C ARG A 35 -0.92 3.92 -6.87
N THR A 36 -1.19 2.77 -7.49
CA THR A 36 -2.52 2.14 -7.47
C THR A 36 -2.91 1.52 -6.12
N VAL A 37 -1.95 1.29 -5.22
CA VAL A 37 -2.21 0.61 -3.93
C VAL A 37 -2.53 1.57 -2.79
N PHE A 38 -2.45 2.87 -3.07
CA PHE A 38 -2.71 3.93 -2.11
C PHE A 38 -3.96 4.73 -2.50
N THR A 39 -4.63 5.30 -1.49
CA THR A 39 -5.63 6.34 -1.73
C THR A 39 -4.93 7.64 -2.13
N SER A 40 -5.66 8.56 -2.75
CA SER A 40 -5.11 9.84 -3.21
C SER A 40 -4.61 10.74 -2.08
N ASP A 41 -5.05 10.48 -0.85
CA ASP A 41 -4.71 11.19 0.39
C ASP A 41 -3.80 10.38 1.33
N ALA A 42 -3.16 9.33 0.81
CA ALA A 42 -2.28 8.49 1.62
C ALA A 42 -0.99 9.23 2.00
N GLU A 43 -0.69 9.18 3.30
CA GLU A 43 0.58 9.59 3.89
C GLU A 43 1.37 8.34 4.30
N ILE A 44 2.62 8.27 3.87
CA ILE A 44 3.50 7.12 4.09
C ILE A 44 4.62 7.56 5.03
N ASP A 45 4.90 6.76 6.06
CA ASP A 45 5.97 7.02 7.02
C ASP A 45 6.95 5.84 7.07
N TYR A 46 8.12 6.03 6.47
CA TYR A 46 9.26 5.10 6.54
C TYR A 46 10.39 5.59 7.47
N THR A 47 10.15 6.59 8.32
CA THR A 47 11.19 7.16 9.19
C THR A 47 11.77 6.14 10.17
N SER A 48 10.96 5.20 10.65
CA SER A 48 11.41 4.10 11.51
C SER A 48 12.41 3.14 10.82
N ALA A 49 12.41 3.12 9.48
CA ALA A 49 13.30 2.32 8.64
C ALA A 49 14.45 3.15 8.02
N GLY A 50 14.59 4.43 8.40
CA GLY A 50 15.60 5.34 7.85
C GLY A 50 15.21 6.00 6.52
N GLY A 51 13.94 5.87 6.11
CA GLY A 51 13.37 6.59 4.96
C GLY A 51 12.78 7.94 5.34
N ILE A 52 11.94 8.47 4.45
CA ILE A 52 11.19 9.72 4.67
C ILE A 52 9.74 9.43 5.09
N ALA A 53 9.05 10.47 5.55
CA ALA A 53 7.59 10.50 5.62
C ALA A 53 7.07 11.56 4.65
N GLY A 54 5.97 11.26 3.96
CA GLY A 54 5.32 12.18 3.03
C GLY A 54 4.26 11.51 2.17
N THR A 55 3.82 12.24 1.15
CA THR A 55 2.85 11.77 0.16
C THR A 55 3.41 10.61 -0.67
N VAL A 56 2.52 9.89 -1.37
CA VAL A 56 2.89 8.81 -2.29
C VAL A 56 3.95 9.24 -3.30
N ASP A 57 3.82 10.44 -3.87
CA ASP A 57 4.77 10.94 -4.88
C ASP A 57 6.12 11.33 -4.27
N GLU A 58 6.13 11.97 -3.09
CA GLU A 58 7.38 12.27 -2.39
C GLU A 58 8.14 10.99 -2.02
N VAL A 59 7.43 9.94 -1.58
CA VAL A 59 8.04 8.64 -1.30
C VAL A 59 8.55 7.96 -2.56
N VAL A 60 7.83 8.03 -3.68
CA VAL A 60 8.31 7.51 -4.96
C VAL A 60 9.58 8.23 -5.43
N GLU A 61 9.69 9.54 -5.21
CA GLU A 61 10.91 10.29 -5.54
C GLU A 61 12.13 9.89 -4.68
N PHE A 62 11.88 9.40 -3.46
CA PHE A 62 12.92 8.92 -2.56
C PHE A 62 13.42 7.50 -2.90
N LEU A 63 12.54 6.61 -3.38
CA LEU A 63 12.81 5.19 -3.67
C LEU A 63 13.61 4.94 -4.97
#